data_AF-A0A9P8RLS6-F1
#
_entry.id   AF-A0A9P8RLS6-F1
#
_cell.length_a   1.000
_cell.length_b   1.000
_cell.length_c   1.000
_cell.angle_alpha   90.00
_cell.angle_beta   90.00
_cell.angle_gamma   90.00
#
_symmetry.space_group_name_H-M   'P 1'
#
loop_
_entity.id
_entity.type
_entity.pdbx_description
1 polymer ?
#
loop_
_entity_poly.entity_id
_entity_poly.type
_entity_poly.pdbx_seq_one_letter_code
_entity_poly.pdbx_strand_id
1 'polypeptide(L)'
;MDASTALCGSGPAFFALILEAIADGAVAMGLPRAEAQLMAAQTMKGTAGMVLGGEHPALVREKVGTPGGCTIGGLLVLEEGRVRGTVARAVREATVVAGQLGRGVQGVNGTRF
;
A
#
# COMPACT_ATOMS: atom_id res chain seq x y z
N MET A 1 21.62 1.85 -7.60
CA MET A 1 20.16 1.88 -7.80
C MET A 1 19.61 3.01 -6.94
N ASP A 2 18.84 3.92 -7.52
CA ASP A 2 18.26 5.03 -6.79
C ASP A 2 16.93 4.64 -6.13
N ALA A 3 16.42 5.48 -5.23
CA ALA A 3 15.18 5.22 -4.50
C ALA A 3 13.96 5.12 -5.44
N SER A 4 13.96 5.83 -6.56
CA SER A 4 12.91 5.75 -7.58
C SER A 4 12.84 4.38 -8.24
N THR A 5 13.97 3.76 -8.55
CA THR A 5 13.99 2.42 -9.17
C THR A 5 13.54 1.36 -8.17
N ALA A 6 13.93 1.47 -6.90
CA ALA A 6 13.48 0.55 -5.85
C ALA A 6 11.98 0.67 -5.57
N LEU A 7 11.46 1.91 -5.52
CA LEU A 7 10.04 2.20 -5.38
C LEU A 7 9.24 1.70 -6.59
N CYS A 8 9.65 2.02 -7.81
CA CYS A 8 8.91 1.62 -9.02
C CYS A 8 9.03 0.13 -9.33
N GLY A 9 10.17 -0.49 -9.03
CA GLY A 9 10.37 -1.93 -9.21
C GLY A 9 9.60 -2.78 -8.20
N SER A 10 9.58 -2.37 -6.92
CA SER A 10 8.92 -3.13 -5.85
C SER A 10 7.47 -2.69 -5.59
N GLY A 11 7.14 -1.46 -6.00
CA GLY A 11 5.85 -0.81 -5.77
C GLY A 11 4.66 -1.62 -6.24
N PRO A 12 4.65 -2.18 -7.48
CA PRO A 12 3.54 -3.02 -7.94
C PRO A 12 3.27 -4.21 -7.02
N ALA A 13 4.30 -4.86 -6.48
CA ALA A 13 4.13 -5.97 -5.53
C ALA A 13 3.54 -5.49 -4.19
N PHE A 14 3.98 -4.33 -3.68
CA PHE A 14 3.43 -3.76 -2.45
C PHE A 14 1.96 -3.34 -2.62
N PHE A 15 1.61 -2.75 -3.77
CA PHE A 15 0.22 -2.41 -4.07
C PHE A 15 -0.65 -3.64 -4.28
N ALA A 16 -0.15 -4.69 -4.95
CA ALA A 16 -0.87 -5.94 -5.12
C ALA A 16 -1.21 -6.59 -3.76
N LEU A 17 -0.25 -6.63 -2.83
CA LEU A 17 -0.48 -7.12 -1.46
C LEU A 17 -1.58 -6.33 -0.74
N ILE A 18 -1.54 -5.00 -0.81
CA ILE A 18 -2.55 -4.14 -0.19
C ILE A 18 -3.93 -4.35 -0.84
N LEU A 19 -3.98 -4.46 -2.16
CA LEU A 19 -5.21 -4.69 -2.91
C LEU A 19 -5.84 -6.03 -2.56
N GLU A 20 -5.03 -7.09 -2.46
CA GLU A 20 -5.47 -8.42 -2.04
C GLU A 20 -6.04 -8.40 -0.63
N ALA A 21 -5.36 -7.74 0.32
CA ALA A 21 -5.86 -7.59 1.69
C ALA A 21 -7.20 -6.84 1.75
N ILE A 22 -7.39 -5.81 0.92
CA ILE A 22 -8.68 -5.10 0.80
C ILE A 22 -9.75 -6.04 0.24
N ALA A 23 -9.43 -6.80 -0.81
CA ALA A 23 -10.38 -7.75 -1.41
C ALA A 23 -10.76 -8.87 -0.43
N ASP A 24 -9.80 -9.40 0.34
CA ASP A 24 -10.04 -10.38 1.40
C ASP A 24 -11.00 -9.84 2.47
N GLY A 25 -10.78 -8.60 2.93
CA GLY A 25 -11.68 -7.93 3.86
C GLY A 25 -13.10 -7.79 3.30
N ALA A 26 -13.23 -7.44 2.02
CA ALA A 26 -14.52 -7.35 1.34
C ALA A 26 -15.23 -8.72 1.21
N VAL A 27 -14.47 -9.78 0.90
CA VAL A 27 -14.98 -11.16 0.83
C VAL A 27 -15.45 -11.63 2.21
N ALA A 28 -14.71 -11.31 3.28
CA ALA A 28 -15.12 -11.61 4.65
C ALA A 28 -16.45 -10.94 5.02
N MET A 29 -16.78 -9.81 4.37
CA MET A 29 -18.07 -9.11 4.53
C MET A 29 -19.14 -9.54 3.53
N GLY A 30 -18.88 -10.58 2.72
CA GLY A 30 -19.88 -11.24 1.87
C GLY A 30 -19.80 -10.91 0.38
N LEU A 31 -18.81 -10.15 -0.09
CA LEU A 31 -18.64 -9.93 -1.53
C LEU A 31 -18.08 -11.17 -2.25
N PRO A 32 -18.54 -11.47 -3.49
CA PRO A 32 -17.87 -12.44 -4.34
C PRO A 32 -16.42 -12.02 -4.61
N ARG A 33 -15.49 -12.98 -4.59
CA ARG A 33 -14.04 -12.75 -4.78
C ARG A 33 -13.71 -11.90 -6.00
N ALA A 34 -14.29 -12.23 -7.16
CA ALA A 34 -14.02 -11.54 -8.41
C ALA A 34 -14.50 -10.08 -8.38
N GLU A 35 -15.67 -9.83 -7.77
CA GLU A 35 -16.20 -8.47 -7.60
C GLU A 35 -15.36 -7.67 -6.61
N ALA A 36 -14.99 -8.27 -5.47
CA ALA A 36 -14.13 -7.62 -4.47
C ALA A 36 -12.79 -7.18 -5.07
N GLN A 37 -12.14 -8.04 -5.85
CA GLN A 37 -10.88 -7.72 -6.55
C GLN A 37 -11.05 -6.58 -7.55
N LEU A 38 -12.11 -6.62 -8.37
CA LEU A 38 -12.40 -5.59 -9.35
C LEU A 38 -12.66 -4.23 -8.68
N MET A 39 -13.50 -4.21 -7.64
CA MET A 39 -13.81 -3.00 -6.88
C MET A 39 -12.56 -2.43 -6.21
N ALA A 40 -11.76 -3.27 -5.54
CA ALA A 40 -10.53 -2.84 -4.90
C ALA A 40 -9.53 -2.22 -5.91
N ALA A 41 -9.37 -2.84 -7.08
CA ALA A 41 -8.52 -2.33 -8.15
C ALA A 41 -8.99 -0.98 -8.69
N GLN A 42 -10.30 -0.82 -8.93
CA GLN A 42 -10.85 0.45 -9.42
C GLN A 42 -10.76 1.56 -8.36
N THR A 43 -11.05 1.25 -7.09
CA THR A 43 -10.86 2.20 -5.99
C THR A 43 -9.41 2.65 -5.91
N MET A 44 -8.44 1.72 -5.94
CA MET A 44 -7.02 2.05 -5.90
C MET A 44 -6.59 2.92 -7.10
N LYS A 45 -7.06 2.57 -8.32
CA LYS A 45 -6.81 3.37 -9.53
C LYS A 45 -7.39 4.79 -9.41
N GLY A 46 -8.63 4.91 -8.93
CA GLY A 46 -9.29 6.21 -8.72
C GLY A 46 -8.56 7.07 -7.70
N THR A 47 -8.17 6.50 -6.56
CA THR A 47 -7.38 7.18 -5.53
C THR A 47 -6.02 7.64 -6.06
N ALA A 48 -5.31 6.80 -6.82
CA ALA A 48 -4.08 7.20 -7.48
C ALA A 48 -4.31 8.36 -8.47
N GLY A 49 -5.39 8.31 -9.24
CA GLY A 49 -5.80 9.38 -10.16
C GLY A 49 -6.04 10.72 -9.46
N MET A 50 -6.72 10.73 -8.30
CA MET A 50 -6.93 11.95 -7.50
C MET A 50 -5.61 12.60 -7.09
N VAL A 51 -4.66 11.79 -6.59
CA VAL A 51 -3.34 12.28 -6.16
C VAL A 51 -2.53 12.80 -7.36
N LEU A 52 -2.56 12.09 -8.49
CA LEU A 52 -1.92 12.55 -9.73
C LEU A 52 -2.57 13.83 -10.28
N GLY A 53 -3.86 14.05 -9.99
CA GLY A 53 -4.59 15.29 -10.28
C GLY A 53 -4.23 16.47 -9.37
N GLY A 54 -3.29 16.30 -8.43
CA GLY A 54 -2.80 17.36 -7.55
C GLY A 54 -3.44 17.37 -6.16
N GLU A 55 -4.32 16.42 -5.83
CA GLU A 55 -4.87 16.33 -4.49
C GLU A 55 -3.84 15.79 -3.49
N HIS A 56 -3.65 16.50 -2.38
CA HIS A 56 -2.79 16.02 -1.31
C HIS A 56 -3.40 14.76 -0.66
N PRO A 57 -2.65 13.65 -0.45
CA PRO A 57 -3.20 12.40 0.09
C PRO A 57 -3.94 12.53 1.43
N ALA A 58 -3.50 13.45 2.29
CA ALA A 58 -4.20 13.73 3.56
C ALA A 58 -5.60 14.32 3.33
N LEU A 59 -5.78 15.15 2.29
CA LEU A 59 -7.07 15.71 1.94
C LEU A 59 -7.98 14.67 1.28
N VAL A 60 -7.43 13.76 0.47
CA VAL A 60 -8.22 12.63 -0.07
C VAL A 60 -8.80 11.80 1.08
N ARG A 61 -7.99 11.50 2.10
CA ARG A 61 -8.46 10.78 3.30
C ARG A 61 -9.54 11.56 4.07
N GLU A 62 -9.33 12.86 4.25
CA GLU A 62 -10.28 13.74 4.96
C GLU A 62 -11.62 13.82 4.23
N LYS A 63 -11.61 14.04 2.91
CA LYS A 63 -12.83 14.19 2.08
C LYS A 63 -13.73 12.97 2.10
N VAL A 64 -13.16 11.77 2.23
CA VAL A 64 -13.91 10.49 2.25
C VAL A 64 -14.36 10.13 3.67
N GLY A 65 -13.82 10.80 4.70
CA GLY A 65 -14.20 10.61 6.09
C GLY A 65 -15.40 11.47 6.49
N THR A 66 -16.49 10.86 6.90
CA THR A 66 -17.62 11.56 7.53
C THR A 66 -17.60 11.39 9.05
N PRO A 67 -18.08 12.39 9.83
CA PRO A 67 -18.19 12.27 11.28
C PRO A 67 -19.01 11.02 11.68
N GLY A 68 -18.40 10.12 12.45
CA GLY A 68 -19.03 8.85 12.89
C GLY A 68 -19.24 7.81 11.79
N GLY A 69 -18.71 8.01 10.58
CA GLY A 69 -18.92 7.11 9.44
C GLY A 69 -18.04 5.85 9.43
N CYS A 70 -18.29 4.96 8.47
CA CYS A 70 -17.52 3.73 8.29
C CYS A 70 -16.05 3.99 7.96
N THR A 71 -15.74 5.04 7.18
CA THR A 71 -14.38 5.39 6.79
C THR A 71 -13.48 5.68 7.99
N ILE A 72 -13.95 6.48 8.97
CA ILE A 72 -13.13 6.82 10.12
C ILE A 72 -12.88 5.60 11.02
N GLY A 73 -13.86 4.71 11.15
CA GLY A 73 -13.69 3.42 11.84
C GLY A 73 -12.60 2.56 11.18
N GLY A 74 -12.64 2.41 9.85
CA GLY A 74 -11.61 1.68 9.12
C GLY A 74 -10.22 2.33 9.22
N LEU A 75 -10.14 3.66 9.13
CA LEU A 75 -8.89 4.39 9.27
C LEU A 75 -8.22 4.18 10.63
N LEU A 76 -8.99 4.17 11.72
CA LEU A 76 -8.46 3.92 13.07
C LEU A 76 -7.83 2.53 13.18
N VAL A 77 -8.47 1.49 12.65
CA VAL A 77 -7.91 0.13 12.61
C VAL A 77 -6.59 0.08 11.82
N LEU A 78 -6.51 0.80 10.69
CA LEU A 78 -5.26 0.87 9.91
C LEU A 78 -4.15 1.62 10.67
N GLU A 79 -4.48 2.64 11.47
CA GLU A 79 -3.51 3.33 12.33
C GLU A 79 -3.02 2.44 13.48
N GLU A 80 -3.92 1.71 14.14
CA GLU A 80 -3.59 0.71 15.17
C GLU A 80 -2.63 -0.37 14.61
N GLY A 81 -2.85 -0.78 13.35
CA GLY A 81 -1.97 -1.67 12.60
C GLY A 81 -0.63 -1.06 12.16
N ARG A 82 -0.38 0.22 12.45
CA ARG A 82 0.86 0.95 12.11
C ARG A 82 1.18 0.94 10.61
N VAL A 83 0.15 0.93 9.76
CA VAL A 83 0.28 0.74 8.29
C VAL A 83 1.27 1.72 7.67
N ARG A 84 1.21 3.01 8.04
CA ARG A 84 2.12 4.04 7.52
C ARG A 84 3.60 3.70 7.77
N GLY A 85 3.91 3.32 9.01
CA GLY A 85 5.28 2.97 9.40
C GLY A 85 5.78 1.71 8.69
N THR A 86 4.93 0.69 8.59
CA THR A 86 5.26 -0.58 7.94
C THR A 86 5.53 -0.41 6.44
N VAL A 87 4.65 0.30 5.71
CA VAL A 87 4.82 0.53 4.27
C VAL A 87 6.04 1.41 3.99
N ALA A 88 6.26 2.47 4.77
CA ALA A 88 7.45 3.31 4.61
C ALA A 88 8.75 2.52 4.86
N ARG A 89 8.76 1.63 5.86
CA ARG A 89 9.89 0.73 6.11
C ARG A 89 10.12 -0.25 4.97
N ALA A 90 9.06 -0.81 4.37
CA ALA A 90 9.19 -1.72 3.23
C ALA A 90 9.89 -1.06 2.02
N VAL A 91 9.52 0.19 1.70
CA VAL A 91 10.18 0.94 0.61
C VAL A 91 11.64 1.26 0.93
N ARG A 92 11.92 1.72 2.16
CA ARG A 92 13.30 1.98 2.62
C ARG A 92 14.14 0.71 2.55
N GLU A 93 13.57 -0.41 2.94
CA GLU A 93 14.23 -1.69 2.93
C GLU A 93 14.56 -2.14 1.51
N ALA A 94 13.57 -2.14 0.62
CA ALA A 94 13.76 -2.47 -0.78
C ALA A 94 14.86 -1.61 -1.41
N THR A 95 14.92 -0.32 -1.07
CA THR A 95 15.98 0.59 -1.53
C THR A 95 17.36 0.18 -1.05
N VAL A 96 17.51 -0.17 0.23
CA VAL A 96 18.78 -0.64 0.80
C VAL A 96 19.21 -1.95 0.16
N VAL A 97 18.31 -2.94 0.08
CA VAL A 97 18.56 -4.25 -0.50
C VAL A 97 19.01 -4.12 -1.95
N ALA A 98 18.26 -3.37 -2.75
CA ALA A 98 18.56 -3.15 -4.15
C ALA A 98 19.91 -2.41 -4.35
N GLY A 99 20.24 -1.47 -3.45
CA GLY A 99 21.54 -0.81 -3.43
C GLY A 99 22.70 -1.77 -3.13
N GLN A 100 22.52 -2.72 -2.22
CA GLN A 100 23.53 -3.73 -1.88
C GLN A 100 23.71 -4.76 -3.01
N LEU A 101 22.60 -5.24 -3.59
CA LEU A 101 22.63 -6.14 -4.75
C LEU A 101 23.37 -5.49 -5.93
N GLY A 102 23.12 -4.20 -6.20
CA GLY A 102 23.82 -3.45 -7.26
C GLY A 102 25.33 -3.28 -7.03
N ARG A 103 25.83 -3.56 -5.82
CA ARG A 103 27.27 -3.60 -5.47
C ARG A 103 27.85 -5.02 -5.46
N GLY A 104 27.06 -6.03 -5.86
CA GLY A 104 27.49 -7.43 -5.88
C GLY A 104 27.44 -8.14 -4.52
N VAL A 105 26.82 -7.53 -3.50
CA VAL A 105 26.61 -8.19 -2.21
C VAL A 105 25.61 -9.33 -2.37
N GLN A 106 25.98 -10.54 -1.95
CA GLN A 106 25.11 -11.72 -2.00
C GLN A 106 24.44 -11.97 -0.65
N GLY A 107 23.32 -12.69 -0.64
CA GLY A 107 22.65 -13.09 0.60
C GLY A 107 22.08 -11.93 1.43
N VAL A 108 21.80 -10.78 0.82
CA VAL A 108 21.34 -9.55 1.49
C VAL A 108 20.12 -9.77 2.39
N ASN A 109 19.18 -10.61 1.94
CA ASN A 109 17.97 -10.93 2.68
C ASN A 109 18.13 -12.17 3.59
N GLY A 110 19.31 -12.79 3.63
CA GLY A 110 19.53 -14.11 4.23
C GLY A 110 19.61 -14.15 5.76
N THR A 111 19.59 -13.01 6.46
CA THR A 111 19.83 -12.97 7.92
C THR A 111 19.05 -11.89 8.67
N ARG A 112 17.77 -11.70 8.35
CA ARG A 112 16.90 -10.88 9.20
C ARG A 112 16.18 -11.74 10.21
N PHE A 113 16.76 -11.84 11.40
CA PHE A 113 16.09 -12.27 12.61
C PHE A 113 15.24 -11.10 13.16
#